data_AF-A0A251Z9Q7-F1
#
_entry.id   AF-A0A251Z9Q7-F1
#
_cell.length_a   1.000
_cell.length_b   1.000
_cell.length_c   1.000
_cell.angle_alpha   90.00
_cell.angle_beta   90.00
_cell.angle_gamma   90.00
#
_symmetry.space_group_name_H-M   'P 1'
#
loop_
_entity.id
_entity.type
_entity.pdbx_description
1 polymer ?
#
loop_
_entity_poly.entity_id
_entity_poly.type
_entity_poly.pdbx_seq_one_letter_code
_entity_poly.pdbx_strand_id
1 'polypeptide(L)'
;MTNNQSKSLLFGATALIEGPISFSRKRMPSKEAATSNSNFRSAGQISSDRFHPSDEEHLSMVINAAYRQVFGNVQPMESERLASAESRLRNSEIDVREFVRELAKSAFYRSRYFDAVGPHRSVELSFKHILGRPPHNEAEVSEHIARVASEGFDADIDSYVDSEEYNSVFGSDTVPYARAWSSRPGQPQSAFNRIAALEQNFAGSDTAIGSRSQLMNSLVKSTGQSIKIPAQVFRSGFSISGGYAGGPSGITSFKPVTRASSDGGDSTPLRGDIYVGFGLGQREQEKFERCTGDSIDQINALIRATYRQVLGNPHIMESERVSTAESKFIEGYLSTREFVRAIALSAEYQRRFFESNAPYRFVELNFKHLLGRPPQSQAELSQHIVRLATHGYEAEINSYLDCEEYQSTFGEDTVPFARISTEAGRDQIGFNRHLALVQGFAASDTVQNSSILVNSVATKAVPAGWGTTTIRTNRNGAFSGGSDATTKRFRIVVKAQPAGGRQRTPNASYLVSGKDITSQLSYIHRRGGKIESITEVI
;
A
#
# COMPACT_ATOMS: atom_id res chain seq x y z
N MET A 1 -26.49 -7.81 19.39
CA MET A 1 -25.38 -8.00 18.42
C MET A 1 -25.85 -8.82 17.21
N THR A 2 -26.96 -8.45 16.57
CA THR A 2 -27.65 -9.25 15.54
C THR A 2 -27.51 -8.71 14.10
N ASN A 3 -26.82 -7.58 13.90
CA ASN A 3 -26.82 -6.86 12.62
C ASN A 3 -25.75 -7.28 11.59
N ASN A 4 -24.85 -8.22 11.93
CA ASN A 4 -23.79 -8.69 11.03
C ASN A 4 -24.02 -10.11 10.50
N GLN A 5 -25.27 -10.57 10.45
CA GLN A 5 -25.59 -11.81 9.74
C GLN A 5 -26.03 -11.48 8.30
N SER A 6 -25.38 -12.13 7.33
CA SER A 6 -25.78 -12.04 5.92
C SER A 6 -27.18 -12.63 5.74
N LYS A 7 -28.16 -11.82 5.32
CA LYS A 7 -29.51 -12.27 4.93
C LYS A 7 -29.55 -13.04 3.60
N SER A 8 -28.41 -13.45 3.06
CA SER A 8 -28.34 -14.16 1.79
C SER A 8 -28.78 -15.61 2.00
N LEU A 9 -29.92 -15.97 1.41
CA LEU A 9 -30.22 -17.36 1.08
C LEU A 9 -29.03 -17.92 0.29
N LEU A 10 -28.54 -19.09 0.67
CA LEU A 10 -27.39 -19.71 0.02
C LEU A 10 -27.70 -19.89 -1.47
N PHE A 11 -26.67 -19.93 -2.32
CA PHE A 11 -26.87 -20.23 -3.74
C PHE A 11 -27.48 -21.65 -3.87
N GLY A 12 -28.75 -21.72 -4.27
CA GLY A 12 -29.54 -22.96 -4.34
C GLY A 12 -30.27 -23.36 -3.06
N ALA A 13 -30.21 -22.60 -1.96
CA ALA A 13 -30.95 -22.90 -0.73
C ALA A 13 -32.25 -22.10 -0.62
N THR A 14 -33.29 -22.77 -0.14
CA THR A 14 -34.61 -22.19 0.14
C THR A 14 -34.71 -21.57 1.54
N ALA A 15 -33.75 -21.82 2.44
CA ALA A 15 -33.72 -21.30 3.81
C ALA A 15 -32.31 -20.90 4.28
N LEU A 16 -32.26 -19.98 5.25
CA LEU A 16 -31.04 -19.58 5.96
C LEU A 16 -30.64 -20.68 6.94
N ILE A 17 -29.34 -20.99 6.99
CA ILE A 17 -28.80 -21.93 7.96
C ILE A 17 -28.31 -21.13 9.17
N GLU A 18 -29.02 -21.25 10.29
CA GLU A 18 -28.79 -20.43 11.49
C GLU A 18 -27.64 -20.95 12.39
N GLY A 19 -27.13 -22.16 12.14
CA GLY A 19 -26.13 -22.82 12.96
C GLY A 19 -25.35 -23.95 12.26
N PRO A 20 -24.40 -24.60 12.95
CA PRO A 20 -23.66 -25.72 12.40
C PRO A 20 -24.59 -26.92 12.17
N ILE A 21 -24.43 -27.56 11.01
CA ILE A 21 -25.26 -28.69 10.60
C ILE A 21 -24.58 -29.97 11.06
N SER A 22 -25.31 -30.78 11.81
CA SER A 22 -24.88 -32.10 12.25
C SER A 22 -25.89 -33.15 11.85
N PHE A 23 -25.42 -34.34 11.50
CA PHE A 23 -26.27 -35.49 11.25
C PHE A 23 -25.67 -36.72 11.91
N SER A 24 -26.48 -37.40 12.72
CA SER A 24 -26.11 -38.64 13.37
C SER A 24 -27.31 -39.58 13.42
N ARG A 25 -27.12 -40.81 12.96
CA ARG A 25 -28.12 -41.88 13.17
C ARG A 25 -27.94 -42.60 14.50
N LYS A 26 -26.77 -42.49 15.14
CA LYS A 26 -26.48 -43.08 16.44
C LYS A 26 -26.92 -42.09 17.51
N ARG A 27 -27.89 -42.48 18.35
CA ARG A 27 -28.37 -41.64 19.46
C ARG A 27 -27.25 -41.48 20.49
N MET A 28 -26.48 -40.40 20.41
CA MET A 28 -25.56 -40.03 21.49
C MET A 28 -26.38 -39.41 22.65
N PRO A 29 -26.30 -39.93 23.89
CA PRO A 29 -26.88 -39.25 25.04
C PRO A 29 -26.29 -37.84 25.12
N SER A 30 -27.13 -36.86 25.43
CA SER A 30 -26.67 -35.50 25.76
C SER A 30 -25.58 -35.61 26.83
N LYS A 31 -24.35 -35.15 26.54
CA LYS A 31 -23.37 -34.88 27.60
C LYS A 31 -24.08 -33.97 28.61
N GLU A 32 -24.09 -34.38 29.87
CA GLU A 32 -24.73 -33.66 30.97
C GLU A 32 -24.27 -32.20 30.99
N ALA A 33 -25.24 -31.30 31.19
CA ALA A 33 -25.00 -29.89 31.36
C ALA A 33 -24.10 -29.64 32.57
N ALA A 34 -23.12 -28.76 32.42
CA ALA A 34 -22.25 -28.33 33.50
C ALA A 34 -23.07 -27.79 34.68
N THR A 35 -22.93 -28.41 35.85
CA THR A 35 -23.67 -28.12 37.08
C THR A 35 -23.04 -27.00 37.93
N SER A 36 -22.24 -26.10 37.34
CA SER A 36 -21.60 -24.98 38.06
C SER A 36 -22.06 -23.61 37.55
N ASN A 37 -22.38 -22.72 38.51
CA ASN A 37 -22.81 -21.34 38.28
C ASN A 37 -21.80 -20.46 37.52
N SER A 38 -20.56 -20.94 37.27
CA SER A 38 -19.54 -20.23 36.49
C SER A 38 -19.83 -20.19 35.00
N ASN A 39 -20.70 -21.06 34.48
CA ASN A 39 -20.97 -21.15 33.03
C ASN A 39 -22.11 -20.24 32.55
N PHE A 40 -22.64 -19.35 33.39
CA PHE A 40 -23.82 -18.54 33.05
C PHE A 40 -23.51 -17.24 32.29
N ARG A 41 -22.24 -16.86 32.05
CA ARG A 41 -21.91 -15.51 31.51
C ARG A 41 -21.07 -15.43 30.25
N SER A 42 -20.61 -16.54 29.66
CA SER A 42 -19.83 -16.44 28.41
C SER A 42 -19.85 -17.72 27.57
N ALA A 43 -20.98 -17.98 26.91
CA ALA A 43 -21.06 -18.63 25.60
C ALA A 43 -22.54 -18.73 25.23
N GLY A 44 -22.96 -18.05 24.17
CA GLY A 44 -24.21 -18.40 23.51
C GLY A 44 -24.07 -19.82 22.99
N GLN A 45 -24.72 -20.77 23.68
CA GLN A 45 -24.90 -22.11 23.17
C GLN A 45 -25.72 -22.00 21.89
N ILE A 46 -25.09 -22.32 20.76
CA ILE A 46 -25.82 -22.62 19.54
C ILE A 46 -26.44 -23.99 19.80
N SER A 47 -27.76 -24.04 19.90
CA SER A 47 -28.52 -25.28 19.92
C SER A 47 -28.16 -26.08 18.68
N SER A 48 -27.43 -27.18 18.86
CA SER A 48 -27.32 -28.20 17.81
C SER A 48 -28.69 -28.84 17.70
N ASP A 49 -29.51 -28.42 16.74
CA ASP A 49 -30.75 -29.11 16.40
C ASP A 49 -30.38 -30.54 15.99
N ARG A 50 -30.61 -31.49 16.90
CA ARG A 50 -30.38 -32.91 16.64
C ARG A 50 -31.59 -33.42 15.87
N PHE A 51 -31.49 -33.43 14.54
CA PHE A 51 -32.54 -33.89 13.63
C PHE A 51 -32.65 -35.42 13.60
N HIS A 52 -33.82 -35.93 13.19
CA HIS A 52 -34.18 -37.34 13.28
C HIS A 52 -33.38 -38.20 12.27
N PRO A 53 -32.93 -39.42 12.64
CA PRO A 53 -32.13 -40.32 11.77
C PRO A 53 -32.73 -40.68 10.40
N SER A 54 -34.01 -40.40 10.19
CA SER A 54 -34.82 -40.80 9.02
C SER A 54 -35.16 -39.65 8.06
N ASP A 55 -34.75 -38.42 8.35
CA ASP A 55 -35.06 -37.29 7.47
C ASP A 55 -34.06 -37.18 6.31
N GLU A 56 -34.51 -37.58 5.11
CA GLU A 56 -33.72 -37.48 3.88
C GLU A 56 -33.41 -36.02 3.50
N GLU A 57 -34.32 -35.09 3.80
CA GLU A 57 -34.11 -33.65 3.53
C GLU A 57 -32.92 -33.11 4.33
N HIS A 58 -32.81 -33.47 5.60
CA HIS A 58 -31.68 -33.06 6.45
C HIS A 58 -30.37 -33.71 6.01
N LEU A 59 -30.40 -34.97 5.60
CA LEU A 59 -29.22 -35.63 5.03
C LEU A 59 -28.74 -34.93 3.76
N SER A 60 -29.67 -34.57 2.87
CA SER A 60 -29.34 -33.81 1.65
C SER A 60 -28.73 -32.44 1.98
N MET A 61 -29.21 -31.79 3.03
CA MET A 61 -28.68 -30.52 3.54
C MET A 61 -27.26 -30.67 4.07
N VAL A 62 -26.96 -31.74 4.81
CA VAL A 62 -25.62 -32.07 5.32
C VAL A 62 -24.64 -32.30 4.17
N ILE A 63 -25.04 -33.10 3.18
CA ILE A 63 -24.22 -33.38 2.00
C ILE A 63 -23.88 -32.07 1.28
N ASN A 64 -24.89 -31.24 0.99
CA ASN A 64 -24.69 -29.97 0.29
C ASN A 64 -23.81 -28.99 1.10
N ALA A 65 -23.97 -28.97 2.43
CA ALA A 65 -23.14 -28.15 3.29
C ALA A 65 -21.68 -28.63 3.36
N ALA A 66 -21.45 -29.94 3.38
CA ALA A 66 -20.11 -30.52 3.36
C ALA A 66 -19.38 -30.21 2.04
N TYR A 67 -20.05 -30.38 0.90
CA TYR A 67 -19.50 -29.96 -0.40
C TYR A 67 -19.15 -28.47 -0.43
N ARG A 68 -20.04 -27.63 0.09
CA ARG A 68 -19.80 -26.18 0.13
C ARG A 68 -18.65 -25.80 1.07
N GLN A 69 -18.52 -26.47 2.20
CA GLN A 69 -17.43 -26.17 3.13
C GLN A 69 -16.08 -26.58 2.53
N VAL A 70 -16.00 -27.78 1.97
CA VAL A 70 -14.74 -28.35 1.44
C VAL A 70 -14.35 -27.74 0.09
N PHE A 71 -15.30 -27.51 -0.81
CA PHE A 71 -15.04 -26.91 -2.14
C PHE A 71 -15.33 -25.39 -2.19
N GLY A 72 -15.63 -24.78 -1.04
CA GLY A 72 -16.04 -23.39 -0.99
C GLY A 72 -17.25 -23.11 -1.88
N ASN A 73 -17.18 -22.02 -2.64
CA ASN A 73 -18.25 -21.62 -3.56
C ASN A 73 -18.15 -22.27 -4.95
N VAL A 74 -17.22 -23.21 -5.17
CA VAL A 74 -17.13 -23.96 -6.43
C VAL A 74 -18.00 -25.20 -6.30
N GLN A 75 -19.12 -25.21 -7.02
CA GLN A 75 -19.97 -26.41 -7.09
C GLN A 75 -19.39 -27.40 -8.10
N PRO A 76 -19.23 -28.68 -7.72
CA PRO A 76 -18.82 -29.73 -8.64
C PRO A 76 -19.97 -30.03 -9.61
N MET A 77 -19.65 -30.41 -10.85
CA MET A 77 -20.67 -30.94 -11.76
C MET A 77 -21.21 -32.28 -11.25
N GLU A 78 -22.39 -32.71 -11.70
CA GLU A 78 -22.99 -33.99 -11.28
C GLU A 78 -22.05 -35.18 -11.51
N SER A 79 -21.27 -35.17 -12.60
CA SER A 79 -20.27 -36.20 -12.91
C SER A 79 -19.02 -36.15 -12.02
N GLU A 80 -18.74 -35.01 -11.40
CA GLU A 80 -17.58 -34.81 -10.51
C GLU A 80 -17.93 -35.05 -9.04
N ARG A 81 -19.22 -35.22 -8.71
CA ARG A 81 -19.69 -35.57 -7.37
C ARG A 81 -19.32 -37.00 -6.99
N LEU A 82 -18.99 -37.22 -5.73
CA LEU A 82 -18.65 -38.53 -5.20
C LEU A 82 -19.92 -39.30 -4.82
N ALA A 83 -20.67 -39.77 -5.83
CA ALA A 83 -21.93 -40.49 -5.62
C ALA A 83 -21.78 -41.75 -4.73
N SER A 84 -20.63 -42.42 -4.77
CA SER A 84 -20.32 -43.57 -3.91
C SER A 84 -20.17 -43.17 -2.44
N ALA A 85 -19.51 -42.04 -2.15
CA ALA A 85 -19.37 -41.50 -0.81
C ALA A 85 -20.72 -41.03 -0.24
N GLU A 86 -21.53 -40.35 -1.06
CA GLU A 86 -22.90 -39.94 -0.69
C GLU A 86 -23.78 -41.14 -0.34
N SER A 87 -23.69 -42.22 -1.13
CA SER A 87 -24.44 -43.46 -0.89
C SER A 87 -24.00 -44.16 0.40
N ARG A 88 -22.69 -44.20 0.69
CA ARG A 88 -22.17 -44.76 1.94
C ARG A 88 -22.60 -43.95 3.16
N LEU A 89 -22.65 -42.62 3.05
CA LEU A 89 -23.17 -41.76 4.11
C LEU A 89 -24.68 -41.99 4.32
N ARG A 90 -25.44 -42.13 3.22
CA ARG A 90 -26.86 -42.52 3.22
C ARG A 90 -27.11 -43.88 3.84
N ASN A 91 -26.19 -44.81 3.72
CA ASN A 91 -26.27 -46.13 4.35
C ASN A 91 -25.71 -46.16 5.78
N SER A 92 -25.22 -45.03 6.29
CA SER A 92 -24.51 -44.94 7.59
C SER A 92 -23.31 -45.88 7.71
N GLU A 93 -22.66 -46.17 6.59
CA GLU A 93 -21.38 -46.91 6.55
C GLU A 93 -20.20 -46.01 6.92
N ILE A 94 -20.30 -44.71 6.64
CA ILE A 94 -19.32 -43.68 6.98
C ILE A 94 -19.96 -42.58 7.82
N ASP A 95 -19.15 -41.98 8.70
CA ASP A 95 -19.54 -40.79 9.48
C ASP A 95 -19.31 -39.51 8.67
N VAL A 96 -19.86 -38.37 9.11
CA VAL A 96 -19.67 -37.06 8.43
C VAL A 96 -18.19 -36.68 8.34
N ARG A 97 -17.40 -37.02 9.36
CA ARG A 97 -15.94 -36.82 9.35
C ARG A 97 -15.26 -37.61 8.22
N GLU A 98 -15.58 -38.89 8.06
CA GLU A 98 -15.02 -39.73 6.99
C GLU A 98 -15.50 -39.26 5.62
N PHE A 99 -16.74 -38.78 5.52
CA PHE A 99 -17.24 -38.15 4.30
C PHE A 99 -16.42 -36.89 3.93
N VAL A 100 -16.13 -36.01 4.88
CA VAL A 100 -15.26 -34.83 4.67
C VAL A 100 -13.85 -35.24 4.25
N ARG A 101 -13.29 -36.29 4.85
CA ARG A 101 -11.99 -36.85 4.45
C ARG A 101 -11.99 -37.30 2.99
N GLU A 102 -13.02 -38.02 2.56
CA GLU A 102 -13.15 -38.46 1.16
C GLU A 102 -13.33 -37.30 0.18
N LEU A 103 -14.07 -36.26 0.56
CA LEU A 103 -14.19 -35.04 -0.25
C LEU A 103 -12.83 -34.33 -0.40
N ALA A 104 -12.07 -34.19 0.68
CA ALA A 104 -10.78 -33.52 0.66
C ALA A 104 -9.70 -34.32 -0.10
N LYS A 105 -9.79 -35.66 -0.13
CA LYS A 105 -8.91 -36.53 -0.94
C LYS A 105 -9.35 -36.69 -2.39
N SER A 106 -10.49 -36.11 -2.78
CA SER A 106 -11.00 -36.22 -4.14
C SER A 106 -10.05 -35.60 -5.18
N ALA A 107 -10.05 -36.16 -6.38
CA ALA A 107 -9.31 -35.60 -7.52
C ALA A 107 -9.77 -34.16 -7.85
N PHE A 108 -11.05 -33.85 -7.64
CA PHE A 108 -11.60 -32.52 -7.80
C PHE A 108 -10.98 -31.51 -6.83
N TYR A 109 -10.87 -31.86 -5.54
CA TYR A 109 -10.22 -31.00 -4.55
C TYR A 109 -8.73 -30.84 -4.85
N ARG A 110 -8.02 -31.94 -5.09
CA ARG A 110 -6.58 -31.95 -5.35
C ARG A 110 -6.19 -31.06 -6.53
N SER A 111 -6.88 -31.20 -7.66
CA SER A 111 -6.55 -30.42 -8.87
C SER A 111 -6.68 -28.90 -8.67
N ARG A 112 -7.62 -28.44 -7.83
CA ARG A 112 -7.93 -27.01 -7.66
C ARG A 112 -7.22 -26.35 -6.49
N TYR A 113 -7.06 -27.06 -5.38
CA TYR A 113 -6.56 -26.50 -4.12
C TYR A 113 -5.14 -26.96 -3.76
N PHE A 114 -4.62 -27.99 -4.44
CA PHE A 114 -3.26 -28.47 -4.27
C PHE A 114 -2.42 -28.23 -5.54
N ASP A 115 -2.79 -28.82 -6.67
CA ASP A 115 -1.95 -28.77 -7.89
C ASP A 115 -1.90 -27.37 -8.53
N ALA A 116 -3.01 -26.62 -8.51
CA ALA A 116 -3.10 -25.29 -9.14
C ALA A 116 -2.53 -24.14 -8.28
N VAL A 117 -2.11 -24.42 -7.05
CA VAL A 117 -1.86 -23.42 -6.01
C VAL A 117 -0.48 -23.61 -5.39
N GLY A 118 0.17 -22.52 -4.94
CA GLY A 118 1.47 -22.64 -4.26
C GLY A 118 1.37 -23.34 -2.90
N PRO A 119 2.43 -24.00 -2.39
CA PRO A 119 2.38 -24.82 -1.17
C PRO A 119 1.78 -24.11 0.05
N HIS A 120 2.21 -22.87 0.33
CA HIS A 120 1.66 -22.07 1.43
C HIS A 120 0.16 -21.82 1.28
N ARG A 121 -0.33 -21.56 0.06
CA ARG A 121 -1.76 -21.33 -0.13
C ARG A 121 -2.57 -22.63 -0.12
N SER A 122 -1.99 -23.74 -0.55
CA SER A 122 -2.65 -25.04 -0.41
C SER A 122 -2.92 -25.34 1.06
N VAL A 123 -1.91 -25.17 1.92
CA VAL A 123 -2.06 -25.33 3.38
C VAL A 123 -3.06 -24.34 3.96
N GLU A 124 -3.01 -23.05 3.60
CA GLU A 124 -4.02 -22.05 4.01
C GLU A 124 -5.46 -22.48 3.70
N LEU A 125 -5.67 -23.05 2.51
CA LEU A 125 -6.97 -23.50 2.05
C LEU A 125 -7.39 -24.77 2.77
N SER A 126 -6.49 -25.72 3.03
CA SER A 126 -6.80 -26.91 3.84
C SER A 126 -7.21 -26.53 5.27
N PHE A 127 -6.52 -25.59 5.91
CA PHE A 127 -6.92 -25.03 7.20
C PHE A 127 -8.32 -24.37 7.15
N LYS A 128 -8.60 -23.63 6.08
CA LYS A 128 -9.92 -23.00 5.86
C LYS A 128 -11.02 -24.04 5.66
N HIS A 129 -10.83 -24.99 4.76
CA HIS A 129 -11.84 -25.96 4.33
C HIS A 129 -12.10 -27.03 5.40
N ILE A 130 -11.06 -27.56 6.05
CA ILE A 130 -11.19 -28.69 6.99
C ILE A 130 -11.37 -28.20 8.43
N LEU A 131 -10.56 -27.22 8.87
CA LEU A 131 -10.58 -26.73 10.26
C LEU A 131 -11.38 -25.43 10.43
N GLY A 132 -11.84 -24.79 9.36
CA GLY A 132 -12.64 -23.56 9.45
C GLY A 132 -11.89 -22.38 10.10
N ARG A 133 -10.56 -22.39 10.13
CA ARG A 133 -9.73 -21.34 10.74
C ARG A 133 -8.50 -21.07 9.87
N PRO A 134 -7.82 -19.92 10.02
CA PRO A 134 -6.53 -19.70 9.39
C PRO A 134 -5.40 -20.32 10.24
N PRO A 135 -4.22 -20.56 9.66
CA PRO A 135 -3.03 -20.93 10.43
C PRO A 135 -2.65 -19.84 11.44
N HIS A 136 -2.25 -20.26 12.63
CA HIS A 136 -1.89 -19.36 13.73
C HIS A 136 -0.49 -18.79 13.55
N ASN A 137 0.47 -19.64 13.19
CA ASN A 137 1.88 -19.29 13.06
C ASN A 137 2.46 -19.90 11.78
N GLU A 138 3.57 -19.34 11.32
CA GLU A 138 4.32 -19.89 10.17
C GLU A 138 4.82 -21.32 10.46
N ALA A 139 5.06 -21.65 11.73
CA ALA A 139 5.46 -22.99 12.14
C ALA A 139 4.44 -24.06 11.74
N GLU A 140 3.13 -23.82 11.93
CA GLU A 140 2.07 -24.75 11.50
C GLU A 140 2.13 -24.96 9.98
N VAL A 141 2.29 -23.87 9.22
CA VAL A 141 2.37 -23.94 7.75
C VAL A 141 3.60 -24.75 7.31
N SER A 142 4.74 -24.51 7.95
CA SER A 142 5.98 -25.22 7.65
C SER A 142 5.90 -26.71 7.95
N GLU A 143 5.21 -27.10 9.03
CA GLU A 143 5.03 -28.50 9.43
C GLU A 143 4.21 -29.27 8.39
N HIS A 144 3.09 -28.70 7.94
CA HIS A 144 2.25 -29.31 6.91
C HIS A 144 2.96 -29.37 5.55
N ILE A 145 3.71 -28.33 5.17
CA ILE A 145 4.54 -28.37 3.94
C ILE A 145 5.58 -29.50 4.02
N ALA A 146 6.24 -29.68 5.18
CA ALA A 146 7.19 -30.75 5.38
C ALA A 146 6.52 -32.14 5.29
N ARG A 147 5.33 -32.29 5.88
CA ARG A 147 4.54 -33.53 5.81
C ARG A 147 4.10 -33.87 4.39
N VAL A 148 3.61 -32.89 3.63
CA VAL A 148 3.29 -33.06 2.21
C VAL A 148 4.51 -33.54 1.43
N ALA A 149 5.70 -33.03 1.74
CA ALA A 149 6.93 -33.43 1.07
C ALA A 149 7.41 -34.84 1.46
N SER A 150 7.17 -35.30 2.69
CA SER A 150 7.61 -36.62 3.17
C SER A 150 6.61 -37.75 2.91
N GLU A 151 5.32 -37.50 3.12
CA GLU A 151 4.27 -38.52 3.16
C GLU A 151 3.22 -38.33 2.05
N GLY A 152 3.22 -37.17 1.38
CA GLY A 152 2.31 -36.85 0.29
C GLY A 152 1.04 -36.11 0.74
N PHE A 153 0.19 -35.78 -0.24
CA PHE A 153 -1.01 -34.97 -0.05
C PHE A 153 -2.07 -35.64 0.84
N ASP A 154 -2.35 -36.93 0.60
CA ASP A 154 -3.41 -37.64 1.32
C ASP A 154 -3.10 -37.76 2.81
N ALA A 155 -1.83 -37.93 3.17
CA ALA A 155 -1.36 -37.98 4.55
C ALA A 155 -1.48 -36.61 5.25
N ASP A 156 -1.25 -35.51 4.53
CA ASP A 156 -1.48 -34.17 5.07
C ASP A 156 -2.97 -33.94 5.38
N ILE A 157 -3.87 -34.37 4.49
CA ILE A 157 -5.33 -34.32 4.72
C ILE A 157 -5.74 -35.12 5.95
N ASP A 158 -5.21 -36.35 6.10
CA ASP A 158 -5.47 -37.17 7.29
C ASP A 158 -5.00 -36.47 8.57
N SER A 159 -3.85 -35.80 8.54
CA SER A 159 -3.33 -35.07 9.70
C SER A 159 -4.27 -33.98 10.21
N TYR A 160 -5.02 -33.29 9.33
CA TYR A 160 -6.03 -32.32 9.76
C TYR A 160 -7.26 -32.99 10.37
N VAL A 161 -7.76 -34.06 9.74
CA VAL A 161 -9.01 -34.73 10.15
C VAL A 161 -8.83 -35.54 11.44
N ASP A 162 -7.67 -36.18 11.62
CA ASP A 162 -7.34 -36.94 12.83
C ASP A 162 -6.85 -36.08 13.99
N SER A 163 -6.67 -34.77 13.76
CA SER A 163 -6.25 -33.84 14.82
C SER A 163 -7.22 -33.83 16.01
N GLU A 164 -6.67 -33.67 17.21
CA GLU A 164 -7.47 -33.49 18.44
C GLU A 164 -8.35 -32.24 18.36
N GLU A 165 -7.90 -31.22 17.63
CA GLU A 165 -8.67 -29.99 17.38
C GLU A 165 -9.93 -30.25 16.54
N TYR A 166 -9.83 -31.09 15.50
CA TYR A 166 -10.99 -31.46 14.70
C TYR A 166 -12.01 -32.23 15.55
N ASN A 167 -11.53 -33.24 16.29
CA ASN A 167 -12.38 -34.09 17.12
C ASN A 167 -13.06 -33.34 18.27
N SER A 168 -12.36 -32.40 18.92
CA SER A 168 -12.92 -31.63 20.05
C SER A 168 -13.99 -30.63 19.62
N VAL A 169 -13.94 -30.14 18.38
CA VAL A 169 -14.86 -29.09 17.91
C VAL A 169 -15.99 -29.62 17.05
N PHE A 170 -15.71 -30.52 16.10
CA PHE A 170 -16.71 -31.04 15.15
C PHE A 170 -17.18 -32.44 15.54
N GLY A 171 -16.29 -33.26 16.11
CA GLY A 171 -16.57 -34.67 16.36
C GLY A 171 -16.72 -35.47 15.06
N SER A 172 -17.48 -36.56 15.10
CA SER A 172 -17.75 -37.43 13.93
C SER A 172 -18.91 -36.96 13.05
N ASP A 173 -19.84 -36.19 13.62
CA ASP A 173 -21.20 -36.03 13.07
C ASP A 173 -21.50 -34.60 12.59
N THR A 174 -20.61 -33.64 12.85
CA THR A 174 -20.82 -32.22 12.51
C THR A 174 -20.00 -31.84 11.28
N VAL A 175 -20.63 -31.16 10.33
CA VAL A 175 -19.92 -30.60 9.18
C VAL A 175 -19.03 -29.44 9.64
N PRO A 176 -17.76 -29.35 9.17
CA PRO A 176 -16.92 -28.21 9.51
C PRO A 176 -17.55 -26.87 9.10
N TYR A 177 -17.25 -25.83 9.86
CA TYR A 177 -17.77 -24.48 9.63
C TYR A 177 -16.71 -23.45 10.02
N ALA A 178 -16.78 -22.24 9.46
CA ALA A 178 -15.83 -21.18 9.78
C ALA A 178 -15.95 -20.73 11.26
N ARG A 179 -14.84 -20.79 12.01
CA ARG A 179 -14.80 -20.60 13.48
C ARG A 179 -14.13 -19.31 13.93
N ALA A 180 -13.22 -18.75 13.13
CA ALA A 180 -12.37 -17.62 13.52
C ALA A 180 -13.07 -16.24 13.44
N TRP A 181 -14.39 -16.20 13.26
CA TRP A 181 -15.19 -14.96 13.28
C TRP A 181 -15.43 -14.40 14.69
N SER A 182 -15.09 -15.17 15.73
CA SER A 182 -15.15 -14.75 17.13
C SER A 182 -13.77 -14.85 17.76
N SER A 183 -13.35 -13.81 18.47
CA SER A 183 -12.10 -13.80 19.24
C SER A 183 -12.29 -14.67 20.49
N ARG A 184 -11.98 -15.96 20.38
CA ARG A 184 -12.03 -16.88 21.51
C ARG A 184 -10.88 -16.60 22.48
N PRO A 185 -11.06 -16.75 23.80
CA PRO A 185 -9.98 -16.66 24.77
C PRO A 185 -8.84 -17.64 24.40
N GLY A 186 -7.60 -17.15 24.40
CA GLY A 186 -6.40 -17.93 24.06
C GLY A 186 -6.00 -17.90 22.57
N GLN A 187 -6.81 -17.32 21.68
CA GLN A 187 -6.48 -17.18 20.26
C GLN A 187 -5.96 -15.77 19.94
N PRO A 188 -4.98 -15.60 19.03
CA PRO A 188 -4.48 -14.28 18.69
C PRO A 188 -5.53 -13.50 17.90
N GLN A 189 -5.68 -12.21 18.21
CA GLN A 189 -6.62 -11.32 17.51
C GLN A 189 -6.38 -11.24 15.99
N SER A 190 -5.14 -11.51 15.55
CA SER A 190 -4.78 -11.60 14.13
C SER A 190 -5.53 -12.71 13.39
N ALA A 191 -5.96 -13.78 14.07
CA ALA A 191 -6.72 -14.86 13.46
C ALA A 191 -8.04 -14.36 12.85
N PHE A 192 -8.72 -13.40 13.49
CA PHE A 192 -9.93 -12.78 12.95
C PHE A 192 -9.65 -12.04 11.63
N ASN A 193 -8.60 -11.22 11.60
CA ASN A 193 -8.22 -10.48 10.39
C ASN A 193 -7.77 -11.42 9.26
N ARG A 194 -7.10 -12.53 9.60
CA ARG A 194 -6.62 -13.54 8.64
C ARG A 194 -7.76 -14.36 8.05
N ILE A 195 -8.73 -14.79 8.85
CA ILE A 195 -9.89 -15.52 8.31
C ILE A 195 -10.73 -14.61 7.43
N ALA A 196 -10.92 -13.34 7.82
CA ALA A 196 -11.62 -12.37 7.01
C ALA A 196 -10.91 -12.14 5.66
N ALA A 197 -9.58 -12.18 5.63
CA ALA A 197 -8.81 -12.08 4.39
C ALA A 197 -8.93 -13.32 3.49
N LEU A 198 -9.12 -14.52 4.06
CA LEU A 198 -9.34 -15.77 3.31
C LEU A 198 -10.79 -15.92 2.81
N GLU A 199 -11.78 -15.43 3.56
CA GLU A 199 -13.20 -15.54 3.21
C GLU A 199 -13.68 -14.42 2.26
N GLN A 200 -13.16 -13.19 2.42
CA GLN A 200 -13.51 -11.96 1.67
C GLN A 200 -15.01 -11.75 1.42
N ASN A 201 -15.57 -12.43 0.43
CA ASN A 201 -16.93 -12.26 -0.05
C ASN A 201 -17.67 -13.58 -0.06
N PHE A 202 -18.93 -13.58 0.41
CA PHE A 202 -19.79 -14.77 0.44
C PHE A 202 -19.96 -15.46 -0.93
N ALA A 203 -19.86 -14.72 -2.04
CA ALA A 203 -20.00 -15.24 -3.41
C ALA A 203 -18.65 -15.45 -4.13
N GLY A 204 -17.52 -15.13 -3.50
CA GLY A 204 -16.20 -15.29 -4.11
C GLY A 204 -15.74 -16.75 -4.04
N SER A 205 -15.21 -17.28 -5.15
CA SER A 205 -14.56 -18.59 -5.14
C SER A 205 -13.10 -18.46 -4.70
N ASP A 206 -12.62 -19.40 -3.88
CA ASP A 206 -11.21 -19.50 -3.49
C ASP A 206 -10.27 -19.69 -4.68
N THR A 207 -10.73 -20.34 -5.75
CA THR A 207 -9.98 -20.52 -7.01
C THR A 207 -9.88 -19.22 -7.81
N ALA A 208 -10.82 -18.29 -7.66
CA ALA A 208 -10.82 -17.01 -8.37
C ALA A 208 -9.86 -15.97 -7.73
N ILE A 209 -9.44 -16.20 -6.48
CA ILE A 209 -8.57 -15.28 -5.72
C ILE A 209 -7.09 -15.45 -6.12
N GLY A 210 -6.76 -16.48 -6.91
CA GLY A 210 -5.43 -16.76 -7.44
C GLY A 210 -4.63 -17.77 -6.61
N SER A 211 -3.45 -18.13 -7.12
CA SER A 211 -2.60 -19.23 -6.62
C SER A 211 -1.61 -18.84 -5.51
N ARG A 212 -1.47 -17.54 -5.20
CA ARG A 212 -0.51 -17.03 -4.20
C ARG A 212 -1.14 -16.90 -2.82
N SER A 213 -0.35 -17.24 -1.79
CA SER A 213 -0.75 -17.13 -0.38
C SER A 213 -1.20 -15.72 -0.01
N GLN A 214 -2.29 -15.65 0.77
CA GLN A 214 -2.83 -14.40 1.29
C GLN A 214 -2.23 -14.04 2.65
N LEU A 215 -1.70 -15.02 3.39
CA LEU A 215 -1.26 -14.83 4.77
C LEU A 215 0.26 -14.86 4.95
N MET A 216 1.06 -15.35 3.99
CA MET A 216 2.53 -15.50 4.14
C MET A 216 3.21 -14.22 4.66
N ASN A 217 2.89 -13.06 4.08
CA ASN A 217 3.47 -11.79 4.54
C ASN A 217 3.05 -11.44 5.98
N SER A 218 1.81 -11.74 6.39
CA SER A 218 1.31 -11.43 7.73
C SER A 218 1.68 -12.47 8.78
N LEU A 219 1.99 -13.70 8.36
CA LEU A 219 2.55 -14.76 9.19
C LEU A 219 4.03 -14.46 9.49
N VAL A 220 4.82 -14.16 8.46
CA VAL A 220 6.27 -13.91 8.61
C VAL A 220 6.56 -12.59 9.32
N LYS A 221 5.86 -11.50 8.96
CA LYS A 221 6.18 -10.16 9.48
C LYS A 221 5.41 -9.80 10.75
N SER A 222 4.48 -10.66 11.21
CA SER A 222 3.54 -10.36 12.30
C SER A 222 2.81 -9.00 12.15
N THR A 223 2.68 -8.50 10.92
CA THR A 223 1.98 -7.24 10.65
C THR A 223 0.49 -7.49 10.53
N GLY A 224 -0.32 -6.58 11.07
CA GLY A 224 -1.78 -6.65 10.96
C GLY A 224 -2.24 -6.71 9.50
N GLN A 225 -3.10 -7.69 9.18
CA GLN A 225 -3.72 -7.80 7.86
C GLN A 225 -4.89 -6.83 7.75
N SER A 226 -4.93 -6.02 6.69
CA SER A 226 -6.07 -5.15 6.41
C SER A 226 -7.23 -5.97 5.83
N ILE A 227 -8.41 -5.85 6.43
CA ILE A 227 -9.65 -6.44 5.91
C ILE A 227 -10.07 -5.63 4.70
N LYS A 228 -10.00 -6.25 3.51
CA LYS A 228 -10.51 -5.62 2.29
C LYS A 228 -12.04 -5.57 2.38
N ILE A 229 -12.58 -4.36 2.43
CA ILE A 229 -14.03 -4.17 2.37
C ILE A 229 -14.48 -4.47 0.92
N PRO A 230 -15.49 -5.31 0.70
CA PRO A 230 -16.01 -5.54 -0.64
C PRO A 230 -16.47 -4.21 -1.27
N ALA A 231 -16.01 -3.94 -2.49
CA ALA A 231 -16.35 -2.72 -3.26
C ALA A 231 -17.88 -2.53 -3.45
N GLN A 232 -18.65 -3.61 -3.34
CA GLN A 232 -20.10 -3.67 -3.57
C GLN A 232 -20.92 -2.97 -2.48
N VAL A 233 -20.35 -2.71 -1.28
CA VAL A 233 -21.10 -2.10 -0.16
C VAL A 233 -21.23 -0.57 -0.30
N PHE A 234 -20.56 0.05 -1.27
CA PHE A 234 -20.81 1.45 -1.63
C PHE A 234 -21.94 1.58 -2.67
N ARG A 235 -23.18 1.39 -2.20
CA ARG A 235 -24.38 1.95 -2.84
C ARG A 235 -25.03 2.99 -1.92
N SER A 236 -24.27 4.03 -1.59
CA SER A 236 -24.83 5.34 -1.22
C SER A 236 -23.80 6.41 -1.54
N GLY A 237 -24.20 7.41 -2.31
CA GLY A 237 -23.32 8.25 -3.12
C GLY A 237 -22.24 9.01 -2.35
N PHE A 238 -20.98 8.67 -2.63
CA PHE A 238 -19.84 9.57 -2.58
C PHE A 238 -18.72 8.92 -3.40
N SER A 239 -18.40 9.49 -4.56
CA SER A 239 -17.33 8.98 -5.42
C SER A 239 -15.97 9.44 -4.91
N ILE A 240 -15.15 8.51 -4.43
CA ILE A 240 -13.70 8.64 -4.41
C ILE A 240 -13.12 7.45 -5.16
N SER A 241 -12.41 7.79 -6.26
CA SER A 241 -11.34 7.05 -6.93
C SER A 241 -11.40 5.52 -6.91
N GLY A 242 -11.74 4.95 -8.07
CA GLY A 242 -11.81 3.51 -8.29
C GLY A 242 -10.44 2.83 -8.32
N GLY A 243 -10.39 1.63 -7.74
CA GLY A 243 -9.38 0.62 -8.03
C GLY A 243 -10.05 -0.62 -8.60
N TYR A 244 -10.02 -0.77 -9.93
CA TYR A 244 -10.33 -2.03 -10.58
C TYR A 244 -9.06 -2.87 -10.70
N ALA A 245 -9.14 -4.10 -10.22
CA ALA A 245 -8.15 -5.14 -10.45
C ALA A 245 -8.49 -5.87 -11.75
N GLY A 246 -7.62 -5.70 -12.75
CA GLY A 246 -7.57 -6.47 -13.99
C GLY A 246 -6.14 -6.38 -14.54
N GLY A 247 -5.56 -7.49 -14.96
CA GLY A 247 -4.17 -7.58 -15.43
C GLY A 247 -3.84 -6.65 -16.62
N PRO A 248 -2.54 -6.45 -16.91
CA PRO A 248 -2.06 -5.34 -17.71
C PRO A 248 -2.11 -5.68 -19.20
N SER A 249 -3.16 -5.27 -19.90
CA SER A 249 -3.16 -5.25 -21.37
C SER A 249 -4.26 -4.30 -21.88
N GLY A 250 -3.84 -3.21 -22.50
CA GLY A 250 -4.64 -2.48 -23.49
C GLY A 250 -5.58 -1.40 -22.95
N ILE A 251 -5.08 -0.16 -22.81
CA ILE A 251 -5.88 1.05 -23.07
C ILE A 251 -5.06 2.00 -23.95
N THR A 252 -5.33 1.86 -25.25
CA THR A 252 -5.49 2.91 -26.28
C THR A 252 -4.63 4.17 -26.20
N SER A 253 -3.82 4.32 -27.24
CA SER A 253 -3.05 5.49 -27.66
C SER A 253 -3.84 6.79 -27.72
N PHE A 254 -3.31 7.85 -27.10
CA PHE A 254 -3.53 9.22 -27.55
C PHE A 254 -2.31 9.67 -28.35
N LYS A 255 -2.51 10.00 -29.63
CA LYS A 255 -1.49 10.59 -30.50
C LYS A 255 -1.19 12.02 -30.02
N PRO A 256 0.08 12.38 -29.74
CA PRO A 256 0.42 13.76 -29.42
C PRO A 256 0.25 14.66 -30.64
N VAL A 257 -0.38 15.82 -30.43
CA VAL A 257 -0.56 16.88 -31.41
C VAL A 257 0.76 17.65 -31.55
N THR A 258 1.29 17.75 -32.77
CA THR A 258 2.42 18.64 -33.09
C THR A 258 1.93 20.08 -33.19
N ARG A 259 2.70 21.03 -32.64
CA ARG A 259 2.45 22.46 -32.84
C ARG A 259 3.00 22.87 -34.20
N ALA A 260 2.24 23.73 -34.89
CA ALA A 260 2.66 24.43 -36.09
C ALA A 260 3.06 25.86 -35.70
N SER A 261 4.28 26.07 -35.20
CA SER A 261 5.01 27.35 -35.33
C SER A 261 6.43 27.22 -34.78
N SER A 262 7.36 27.93 -35.43
CA SER A 262 8.80 27.96 -35.24
C SER A 262 9.25 29.19 -34.45
N ASP A 263 8.89 29.28 -33.17
CA ASP A 263 9.46 30.29 -32.27
C ASP A 263 10.04 29.61 -31.02
N GLY A 264 11.36 29.67 -30.93
CA GLY A 264 12.14 29.11 -29.82
C GLY A 264 11.80 29.81 -28.50
N GLY A 265 11.33 29.02 -27.55
CA GLY A 265 11.19 29.42 -26.15
C GLY A 265 11.69 28.27 -25.28
N ASP A 266 12.58 28.60 -24.33
CA ASP A 266 13.19 27.77 -23.28
C ASP A 266 12.69 26.33 -23.23
N SER A 267 13.25 25.52 -24.12
CA SER A 267 12.95 24.10 -24.18
C SER A 267 13.92 23.37 -23.29
N THR A 268 13.40 22.84 -22.17
CA THR A 268 13.95 21.63 -21.56
C THR A 268 14.27 20.62 -22.68
N PRO A 269 15.39 19.89 -22.64
CA PRO A 269 15.69 18.90 -23.67
C PRO A 269 14.62 17.80 -23.65
N LEU A 270 13.61 17.95 -24.51
CA LEU A 270 12.64 16.93 -24.87
C LEU A 270 13.30 15.95 -25.86
N ARG A 271 14.39 15.29 -25.44
CA ARG A 271 14.67 13.96 -26.02
C ARG A 271 13.64 13.03 -25.40
N GLY A 272 12.90 12.31 -26.24
CA GLY A 272 11.81 11.40 -25.86
C GLY A 272 12.22 10.15 -25.06
N ASP A 273 13.22 10.28 -24.19
CA ASP A 273 13.62 9.25 -23.26
C ASP A 273 13.01 9.56 -21.89
N ILE A 274 12.22 8.62 -21.38
CA ILE A 274 11.46 8.74 -20.11
C ILE A 274 12.40 9.02 -18.91
N TYR A 275 13.71 8.88 -19.11
CA TYR A 275 14.77 8.99 -18.12
C TYR A 275 15.67 10.24 -18.25
N VAL A 276 15.42 11.15 -19.22
CA VAL A 276 16.21 12.38 -19.37
C VAL A 276 16.00 13.36 -18.20
N GLY A 277 14.82 13.38 -17.58
CA GLY A 277 14.51 14.28 -16.45
C GLY A 277 15.27 14.01 -15.14
N PHE A 278 16.05 12.93 -15.08
CA PHE A 278 16.88 12.55 -13.94
C PHE A 278 18.39 12.61 -14.25
N GLY A 279 18.78 12.91 -15.49
CA GLY A 279 20.15 12.70 -15.94
C GLY A 279 20.53 11.23 -16.11
N LEU A 280 19.56 10.29 -16.14
CA LEU A 280 19.81 8.88 -16.48
C LEU A 280 19.94 8.66 -18.00
N GLY A 281 19.39 9.57 -18.82
CA GLY A 281 19.63 9.60 -20.27
C GLY A 281 20.97 10.24 -20.65
N GLN A 282 21.59 10.99 -19.74
CA GLN A 282 22.99 11.36 -19.82
C GLN A 282 23.78 10.21 -19.20
N ARG A 283 24.47 9.41 -20.02
CA ARG A 283 25.35 8.33 -19.50
C ARG A 283 26.45 8.87 -18.57
N GLU A 284 26.73 10.16 -18.65
CA GLU A 284 27.73 10.89 -17.88
C GLU A 284 27.08 12.15 -17.30
N GLN A 285 27.11 12.25 -15.98
CA GLN A 285 26.64 13.44 -15.26
C GLN A 285 27.64 14.58 -15.42
N GLU A 286 27.14 15.78 -15.70
CA GLU A 286 27.95 16.99 -15.77
C GLU A 286 28.56 17.29 -14.39
N LYS A 287 29.89 17.46 -14.37
CA LYS A 287 30.65 17.86 -13.18
C LYS A 287 31.14 19.28 -13.39
N PHE A 288 30.94 20.12 -12.39
CA PHE A 288 31.43 21.49 -12.39
C PHE A 288 32.62 21.57 -11.44
N GLU A 289 33.78 21.95 -11.98
CA GLU A 289 35.02 22.12 -11.23
C GLU A 289 35.59 23.50 -11.50
N ARG A 290 36.27 24.04 -10.50
CA ARG A 290 37.01 25.29 -10.64
C ARG A 290 38.37 25.01 -11.28
N CYS A 291 38.69 25.76 -12.33
CA CYS A 291 39.97 25.66 -13.02
C CYS A 291 40.78 26.95 -12.90
N THR A 292 42.09 26.83 -13.01
CA THR A 292 42.98 28.00 -13.01
C THR A 292 42.81 28.79 -14.31
N GLY A 293 42.38 30.05 -14.20
CA GLY A 293 42.17 30.93 -15.36
C GLY A 293 40.73 31.04 -15.86
N ASP A 294 39.75 30.56 -15.07
CA ASP A 294 38.32 30.68 -15.40
C ASP A 294 37.90 32.14 -15.64
N SER A 295 37.03 32.34 -16.64
CA SER A 295 36.41 33.64 -16.90
C SER A 295 35.37 33.99 -15.84
N ILE A 296 35.05 35.27 -15.71
CA ILE A 296 34.04 35.72 -14.74
C ILE A 296 32.67 35.06 -14.97
N ASP A 297 32.32 34.79 -16.22
CA ASP A 297 31.06 34.12 -16.57
C ASP A 297 31.05 32.65 -16.16
N GLN A 298 32.20 31.96 -16.26
CA GLN A 298 32.36 30.58 -15.80
C GLN A 298 32.28 30.50 -14.27
N ILE A 299 32.93 31.43 -13.56
CA ILE A 299 32.82 31.53 -12.10
C ILE A 299 31.37 31.80 -11.68
N ASN A 300 30.68 32.70 -12.37
CA ASN A 300 29.27 32.98 -12.11
C ASN A 300 28.37 31.75 -12.39
N ALA A 301 28.65 30.97 -13.42
CA ALA A 301 27.96 29.71 -13.69
C ALA A 301 28.21 28.68 -12.58
N LEU A 302 29.44 28.59 -12.07
CA LEU A 302 29.83 27.72 -10.95
C LEU A 302 29.12 28.12 -9.65
N ILE A 303 29.01 29.43 -9.37
CA ILE A 303 28.22 29.95 -8.25
C ILE A 303 26.75 29.54 -8.38
N ARG A 304 26.15 29.65 -9.58
CA ARG A 304 24.75 29.21 -9.78
C ARG A 304 24.61 27.70 -9.58
N ALA A 305 25.56 26.90 -10.07
CA ALA A 305 25.55 25.44 -9.92
C ALA A 305 25.66 25.00 -8.45
N THR A 306 26.57 25.62 -7.68
CA THR A 306 26.73 25.34 -6.24
C THR A 306 25.47 25.67 -5.45
N TYR A 307 24.86 26.84 -5.65
CA TYR A 307 23.59 27.16 -5.02
C TYR A 307 22.47 26.19 -5.41
N ARG A 308 22.40 25.82 -6.69
CA ARG A 308 21.38 24.88 -7.17
C ARG A 308 21.49 23.52 -6.48
N GLN A 309 22.72 23.04 -6.31
CA GLN A 309 23.00 21.77 -5.63
C GLN A 309 22.69 21.84 -4.14
N VAL A 310 23.29 22.82 -3.44
CA VAL A 310 23.23 22.92 -1.98
C VAL A 310 21.84 23.28 -1.51
N LEU A 311 21.14 24.19 -2.20
CA LEU A 311 19.79 24.60 -1.80
C LEU A 311 18.68 23.72 -2.38
N GLY A 312 18.98 22.69 -3.17
CA GLY A 312 17.96 21.75 -3.66
C GLY A 312 17.00 22.35 -4.70
N ASN A 313 17.55 23.15 -5.62
CA ASN A 313 16.85 23.74 -6.77
C ASN A 313 15.59 24.63 -6.50
N PRO A 314 15.54 25.46 -5.43
CA PRO A 314 14.56 26.53 -5.32
C PRO A 314 14.98 27.75 -6.15
N HIS A 315 14.02 28.63 -6.44
CA HIS A 315 14.34 29.98 -6.87
C HIS A 315 14.92 30.76 -5.68
N ILE A 316 16.10 31.36 -5.88
CA ILE A 316 16.84 32.09 -4.86
C ILE A 316 16.77 33.58 -5.19
N MET A 317 16.34 34.38 -4.23
CA MET A 317 16.32 35.84 -4.37
C MET A 317 17.71 36.43 -4.13
N GLU A 318 18.00 37.61 -4.67
CA GLU A 318 19.30 38.27 -4.47
C GLU A 318 19.64 38.50 -2.99
N SER A 319 18.63 38.76 -2.15
CA SER A 319 18.80 38.92 -0.70
C SER A 319 19.14 37.64 0.06
N GLU A 320 18.82 36.48 -0.52
CA GLU A 320 19.08 35.17 0.08
C GLU A 320 20.47 34.64 -0.27
N ARG A 321 21.17 35.32 -1.19
CA ARG A 321 22.53 34.97 -1.60
C ARG A 321 23.55 35.48 -0.59
N VAL A 322 24.57 34.67 -0.34
CA VAL A 322 25.67 34.99 0.57
C VAL A 322 26.72 35.83 -0.16
N SER A 323 26.43 37.13 -0.35
CA SER A 323 27.27 38.05 -1.14
C SER A 323 28.74 38.09 -0.69
N THR A 324 29.00 38.06 0.63
CA THR A 324 30.36 38.06 1.18
C THR A 324 31.15 36.80 0.80
N ALA A 325 30.49 35.65 0.69
CA ALA A 325 31.14 34.41 0.30
C ALA A 325 31.37 34.38 -1.22
N GLU A 326 30.45 34.95 -2.00
CA GLU A 326 30.61 35.06 -3.45
C GLU A 326 31.79 35.93 -3.84
N SER A 327 31.95 37.12 -3.24
CA SER A 327 33.09 38.00 -3.51
C SER A 327 34.42 37.30 -3.21
N LYS A 328 34.52 36.63 -2.04
CA LYS A 328 35.72 35.87 -1.67
C LYS A 328 36.00 34.69 -2.62
N PHE A 329 34.94 34.04 -3.13
CA PHE A 329 35.07 32.96 -4.09
C PHE A 329 35.55 33.46 -5.46
N ILE A 330 34.99 34.57 -5.95
CA ILE A 330 35.39 35.24 -7.19
C ILE A 330 36.86 35.67 -7.13
N GLU A 331 37.29 36.27 -6.01
CA GLU A 331 38.67 36.69 -5.77
C GLU A 331 39.64 35.50 -5.58
N GLY A 332 39.11 34.30 -5.34
CA GLY A 332 39.90 33.08 -5.14
C GLY A 332 40.46 32.89 -3.74
N TYR A 333 39.93 33.60 -2.75
CA TYR A 333 40.25 33.37 -1.34
C TYR A 333 39.59 32.10 -0.77
N LEU A 334 38.50 31.62 -1.36
CA LEU A 334 37.80 30.40 -0.94
C LEU A 334 37.93 29.30 -1.99
N SER A 335 38.11 28.06 -1.54
CA SER A 335 37.93 26.87 -2.39
C SER A 335 36.43 26.61 -2.64
N THR A 336 36.10 25.74 -3.61
CA THR A 336 34.70 25.35 -3.86
C THR A 336 34.10 24.66 -2.63
N ARG A 337 34.89 23.85 -1.90
CA ARG A 337 34.47 23.24 -0.63
C ARG A 337 34.18 24.28 0.45
N GLU A 338 35.04 25.27 0.63
CA GLU A 338 34.82 26.33 1.62
C GLU A 338 33.65 27.23 1.24
N PHE A 339 33.42 27.44 -0.05
CA PHE A 339 32.24 28.13 -0.53
C PHE A 339 30.95 27.34 -0.25
N VAL A 340 30.94 26.02 -0.49
CA VAL A 340 29.83 25.13 -0.08
C VAL A 340 29.61 25.17 1.43
N ARG A 341 30.69 25.19 2.23
CA ARG A 341 30.61 25.36 3.70
C ARG A 341 29.92 26.67 4.07
N ALA A 342 30.30 27.78 3.45
CA ALA A 342 29.71 29.09 3.71
C ALA A 342 28.20 29.13 3.36
N ILE A 343 27.78 28.45 2.28
CA ILE A 343 26.35 28.34 1.93
C ILE A 343 25.61 27.45 2.93
N ALA A 344 26.16 26.30 3.31
CA ALA A 344 25.51 25.37 4.25
C ALA A 344 25.41 25.95 5.68
N LEU A 345 26.36 26.78 6.10
CA LEU A 345 26.33 27.51 7.37
C LEU A 345 25.49 28.80 7.33
N SER A 346 24.95 29.17 6.17
CA SER A 346 24.12 30.37 6.05
C SER A 346 22.79 30.23 6.80
N ALA A 347 22.26 31.37 7.26
CA ALA A 347 20.94 31.42 7.90
C ALA A 347 19.81 30.93 6.97
N GLU A 348 19.96 31.11 5.65
CA GLU A 348 18.95 30.68 4.68
C GLU A 348 18.88 29.16 4.53
N TYR A 349 20.04 28.48 4.52
CA TYR A 349 20.06 27.02 4.57
C TYR A 349 19.45 26.48 5.87
N GLN A 350 19.81 27.09 7.01
CA GLN A 350 19.30 26.70 8.32
C GLN A 350 17.76 26.84 8.42
N ARG A 351 17.20 27.99 8.01
CA ARG A 351 15.73 28.20 8.00
C ARG A 351 14.99 27.18 7.14
N ARG A 352 15.51 26.91 5.93
CA ARG A 352 14.86 26.01 4.96
C ARG A 352 14.94 24.55 5.36
N PHE A 353 16.09 24.11 5.87
CA PHE A 353 16.34 22.69 6.06
C PHE A 353 16.41 22.22 7.50
N PHE A 354 16.85 23.06 8.43
CA PHE A 354 16.96 22.68 9.83
C PHE A 354 15.70 23.05 10.62
N GLU A 355 15.18 24.27 10.48
CA GLU A 355 14.02 24.72 11.25
C GLU A 355 12.69 24.13 10.76
N SER A 356 12.56 23.91 9.44
CA SER A 356 11.30 23.44 8.82
C SER A 356 11.11 21.91 8.87
N ASN A 357 12.19 21.14 8.97
CA ASN A 357 12.16 19.70 8.74
C ASN A 357 12.35 18.86 10.01
N ALA A 358 11.86 17.61 9.95
CA ALA A 358 12.18 16.63 10.99
C ALA A 358 13.69 16.27 10.97
N PRO A 359 14.30 15.90 12.12
CA PRO A 359 15.73 15.60 12.20
C PRO A 359 16.22 14.56 11.19
N TYR A 360 15.44 13.49 10.96
CA TYR A 360 15.76 12.49 9.96
C TYR A 360 15.72 13.03 8.52
N ARG A 361 14.78 13.93 8.21
CA ARG A 361 14.69 14.56 6.89
C ARG A 361 15.85 15.54 6.67
N PHE A 362 16.22 16.29 7.70
CA PHE A 362 17.38 17.19 7.68
C PHE A 362 18.67 16.42 7.33
N VAL A 363 18.94 15.32 8.04
CA VAL A 363 20.12 14.49 7.77
C VAL A 363 20.05 13.88 6.36
N GLU A 364 18.91 13.32 5.94
CA GLU A 364 18.72 12.82 4.57
C GLU A 364 19.02 13.87 3.48
N LEU A 365 18.64 15.12 3.72
CA LEU A 365 18.89 16.23 2.82
C LEU A 365 20.36 16.65 2.82
N ASN A 366 21.05 16.68 3.96
CA ASN A 366 22.48 16.96 4.01
C ASN A 366 23.28 15.90 3.23
N PHE A 367 22.94 14.62 3.40
CA PHE A 367 23.49 13.52 2.60
C PHE A 367 23.29 13.74 1.10
N LYS A 368 22.11 14.22 0.70
CA LYS A 368 21.81 14.57 -0.70
C LYS A 368 22.59 15.79 -1.19
N HIS A 369 22.59 16.90 -0.45
CA HIS A 369 23.14 18.19 -0.87
C HIS A 369 24.67 18.19 -0.86
N LEU A 370 25.28 17.64 0.18
CA LEU A 370 26.73 17.71 0.44
C LEU A 370 27.47 16.47 -0.07
N LEU A 371 26.93 15.27 0.15
CA LEU A 371 27.59 14.01 -0.25
C LEU A 371 27.04 13.39 -1.55
N GLY A 372 25.94 13.93 -2.07
CA GLY A 372 25.33 13.46 -3.31
C GLY A 372 24.75 12.04 -3.25
N ARG A 373 24.59 11.45 -2.06
CA ARG A 373 24.11 10.07 -1.87
C ARG A 373 23.10 9.96 -0.73
N PRO A 374 22.26 8.92 -0.67
CA PRO A 374 21.45 8.65 0.53
C PRO A 374 22.29 8.05 1.69
N PRO A 375 21.77 8.07 2.92
CA PRO A 375 22.36 7.33 4.05
C PRO A 375 22.30 5.81 3.80
N GLN A 376 23.38 5.11 4.14
CA GLN A 376 23.51 3.67 3.92
C GLN A 376 22.85 2.86 5.02
N SER A 377 23.06 3.27 6.27
CA SER A 377 22.65 2.53 7.46
C SER A 377 21.99 3.42 8.51
N GLN A 378 21.22 2.78 9.39
CA GLN A 378 20.61 3.48 10.53
C GLN A 378 21.67 3.99 11.52
N ALA A 379 22.84 3.34 11.59
CA ALA A 379 23.94 3.76 12.46
C ALA A 379 24.57 5.07 11.99
N GLU A 380 24.70 5.27 10.69
CA GLU A 380 25.20 6.52 10.11
C GLU A 380 24.21 7.67 10.41
N LEU A 381 22.91 7.44 10.19
CA LEU A 381 21.88 8.42 10.57
C LEU A 381 21.91 8.76 12.06
N SER A 382 22.02 7.75 12.93
CA SER A 382 22.03 7.99 14.38
C SER A 382 23.26 8.76 14.84
N GLN A 383 24.43 8.53 14.25
CA GLN A 383 25.66 9.27 14.57
C GLN A 383 25.50 10.77 14.29
N HIS A 384 24.94 11.12 13.14
CA HIS A 384 24.69 12.51 12.75
C HIS A 384 23.65 13.20 13.64
N ILE A 385 22.58 12.50 14.02
CA ILE A 385 21.58 13.03 14.96
C ILE A 385 22.20 13.25 16.35
N VAL A 386 23.04 12.33 16.82
CA VAL A 386 23.74 12.48 18.11
C VAL A 386 24.74 13.62 18.06
N ARG A 387 25.50 13.78 16.97
CA ARG A 387 26.43 14.90 16.78
C ARG A 387 25.71 16.23 16.79
N LEU A 388 24.60 16.34 16.05
CA LEU A 388 23.75 17.53 16.05
C LEU A 388 23.25 17.89 17.45
N ALA A 389 22.85 16.90 18.25
CA ALA A 389 22.38 17.12 19.62
C ALA A 389 23.50 17.51 20.61
N THR A 390 24.73 17.04 20.40
CA THR A 390 25.85 17.22 21.33
C THR A 390 26.74 18.42 21.00
N HIS A 391 27.00 18.65 19.71
CA HIS A 391 27.94 19.66 19.22
C HIS A 391 27.27 20.79 18.42
N GLY A 392 25.97 20.69 18.16
CA GLY A 392 25.19 21.72 17.46
C GLY A 392 25.29 21.65 15.92
N TYR A 393 24.69 22.65 15.30
CA TYR A 393 24.47 22.71 13.85
C TYR A 393 25.76 22.82 13.03
N GLU A 394 26.68 23.72 13.43
CA GLU A 394 27.91 23.96 12.67
C GLU A 394 28.82 22.73 12.64
N ALA A 395 28.96 22.05 13.79
CA ALA A 395 29.73 20.82 13.90
C ALA A 395 29.15 19.69 13.04
N GLU A 396 27.81 19.63 12.95
CA GLU A 396 27.13 18.67 12.09
C GLU A 396 27.42 18.93 10.61
N ILE A 397 27.30 20.17 10.13
CA ILE A 397 27.62 20.53 8.73
C ILE A 397 29.10 20.28 8.41
N ASN A 398 30.01 20.71 9.29
CA ASN A 398 31.45 20.49 9.10
C ASN A 398 31.79 19.00 9.00
N SER A 399 31.08 18.14 9.74
CA SER A 399 31.34 16.70 9.68
C SER A 399 31.08 16.05 8.31
N TYR A 400 30.22 16.62 7.48
CA TYR A 400 30.01 16.14 6.10
C TYR A 400 31.10 16.61 5.13
N LEU A 401 31.68 17.79 5.36
CA LEU A 401 32.66 18.40 4.45
C LEU A 401 34.10 18.02 4.80
N ASP A 402 34.36 17.73 6.08
CA ASP A 402 35.67 17.34 6.61
C ASP A 402 35.89 15.82 6.59
N CYS A 403 34.92 15.04 6.09
CA CYS A 403 35.08 13.59 5.99
C CYS A 403 35.95 13.19 4.79
N GLU A 404 36.65 12.06 4.92
CA GLU A 404 37.50 11.50 3.86
C GLU A 404 36.69 11.16 2.59
N GLU A 405 35.41 10.81 2.74
CA GLU A 405 34.53 10.57 1.60
C GLU A 405 34.38 11.83 0.73
N TYR A 406 34.10 12.99 1.33
CA TYR A 406 33.96 14.23 0.57
C TYR A 406 35.27 14.59 -0.13
N GLN A 407 36.40 14.48 0.58
CA GLN A 407 37.73 14.77 0.04
C GLN A 407 38.08 13.86 -1.15
N SER A 408 37.83 12.55 -1.02
CA SER A 408 38.15 11.59 -2.09
C SER A 408 37.25 11.73 -3.31
N THR A 409 36.02 12.21 -3.16
CA THR A 409 35.04 12.25 -4.27
C THR A 409 34.95 13.60 -4.97
N PHE A 410 35.07 14.71 -4.23
CA PHE A 410 34.91 16.07 -4.74
C PHE A 410 36.18 16.91 -4.61
N GLY A 411 37.07 16.58 -3.68
CA GLY A 411 38.26 17.40 -3.41
C GLY A 411 37.89 18.83 -2.97
N GLU A 412 38.74 19.80 -3.34
CA GLU A 412 38.56 21.21 -2.97
C GLU A 412 37.80 22.03 -4.02
N ASP A 413 37.89 21.63 -5.29
CA ASP A 413 37.53 22.48 -6.43
C ASP A 413 36.23 22.03 -7.14
N THR A 414 35.77 20.80 -6.92
CA THR A 414 34.56 20.26 -7.56
C THR A 414 33.30 20.54 -6.74
N VAL A 415 32.23 20.95 -7.41
CA VAL A 415 30.90 21.12 -6.80
C VAL A 415 30.30 19.74 -6.50
N PRO A 416 29.67 19.53 -5.34
CA PRO A 416 28.96 18.29 -5.07
C PRO A 416 27.96 17.96 -6.17
N PHE A 417 27.91 16.69 -6.56
CA PHE A 417 26.98 16.20 -7.57
C PHE A 417 26.35 14.90 -7.11
N ALA A 418 25.17 14.59 -7.65
CA ALA A 418 24.40 13.43 -7.21
C ALA A 418 25.03 12.11 -7.70
N ARG A 419 25.62 11.33 -6.80
CA ARG A 419 26.31 10.05 -7.08
C ARG A 419 25.34 8.89 -7.26
N ILE A 420 24.65 8.89 -8.41
CA ILE A 420 23.59 7.93 -8.78
C ILE A 420 24.18 6.57 -9.17
N SER A 421 25.32 6.55 -9.85
CA SER A 421 25.89 5.32 -10.39
C SER A 421 26.23 4.31 -9.29
N THR A 422 25.97 3.03 -9.57
CA THR A 422 26.33 1.94 -8.67
C THR A 422 27.85 1.76 -8.69
N GLU A 423 28.53 2.40 -7.74
CA GLU A 423 29.95 2.19 -7.46
C GLU A 423 30.17 0.80 -6.83
N ALA A 424 31.36 0.22 -7.02
CA ALA A 424 31.72 -1.05 -6.39
C ALA A 424 31.62 -0.95 -4.86
N GLY A 425 30.92 -1.89 -4.23
CA GLY A 425 30.75 -1.95 -2.77
C GLY A 425 29.49 -1.25 -2.22
N ARG A 426 28.64 -0.64 -3.05
CA ARG A 426 27.36 -0.06 -2.60
C ARG A 426 26.19 -1.03 -2.73
N ASP A 427 25.31 -1.02 -1.73
CA ASP A 427 24.05 -1.78 -1.79
C ASP A 427 23.18 -1.30 -2.96
N GLN A 428 22.60 -2.24 -3.71
CA GLN A 428 21.69 -1.90 -4.81
C GLN A 428 20.42 -1.16 -4.34
N ILE A 429 20.04 -1.34 -3.07
CA ILE A 429 18.97 -0.57 -2.43
C ILE A 429 19.33 0.93 -2.35
N GLY A 430 20.62 1.26 -2.23
CA GLY A 430 21.12 2.63 -2.23
C GLY A 430 20.73 3.40 -3.49
N PHE A 431 20.78 2.75 -4.66
CA PHE A 431 20.30 3.34 -5.92
C PHE A 431 18.81 3.70 -5.85
N ASN A 432 17.98 2.78 -5.34
CA ASN A 432 16.54 3.03 -5.20
C ASN A 432 16.23 4.15 -4.18
N ARG A 433 17.00 4.22 -3.09
CA ARG A 433 16.91 5.31 -2.10
C ARG A 433 17.30 6.66 -2.68
N HIS A 434 18.36 6.68 -3.50
CA HIS A 434 18.83 7.87 -4.19
C HIS A 434 17.75 8.45 -5.09
N LEU A 435 17.14 7.58 -5.92
CA LEU A 435 15.99 7.91 -6.76
C LEU A 435 14.72 8.29 -5.98
N ALA A 436 14.64 7.98 -4.69
CA ALA A 436 13.54 8.44 -3.85
C ALA A 436 13.78 9.84 -3.28
N LEU A 437 15.03 10.25 -3.10
CA LEU A 437 15.38 11.61 -2.67
C LEU A 437 15.42 12.60 -3.83
N VAL A 438 15.85 12.17 -5.02
CA VAL A 438 15.92 13.02 -6.21
C VAL A 438 14.62 12.88 -7.01
N GLN A 439 13.74 13.89 -6.90
CA GLN A 439 12.36 13.86 -7.41
C GLN A 439 12.20 14.41 -8.85
N GLY A 440 13.30 14.62 -9.57
CA GLY A 440 13.35 15.13 -10.96
C GLY A 440 13.88 16.57 -11.08
N PHE A 441 14.16 17.00 -12.31
CA PHE A 441 14.85 18.27 -12.61
C PHE A 441 14.19 19.55 -12.07
N ALA A 442 12.85 19.60 -12.00
CA ALA A 442 12.11 20.76 -11.52
C ALA A 442 11.63 20.62 -10.06
N ALA A 443 11.98 19.54 -9.37
CA ALA A 443 11.57 19.34 -7.99
C ALA A 443 12.43 20.20 -7.05
N SER A 444 11.79 20.74 -6.01
CA SER A 444 12.47 21.42 -4.90
C SER A 444 12.37 20.60 -3.63
N ASP A 445 13.44 20.61 -2.84
CA ASP A 445 13.56 19.80 -1.62
C ASP A 445 12.80 20.35 -0.41
N THR A 446 12.35 21.59 -0.47
CA THR A 446 11.60 22.28 0.60
C THR A 446 10.13 21.86 0.70
N VAL A 447 9.62 21.08 -0.25
CA VAL A 447 8.20 20.72 -0.32
C VAL A 447 7.82 19.65 0.72
N GLN A 448 8.76 18.83 1.16
CA GLN A 448 8.51 17.69 2.06
C GLN A 448 9.35 17.76 3.32
N ASN A 449 8.67 17.85 4.47
CA ASN A 449 9.30 18.03 5.78
C ASN A 449 9.51 16.72 6.54
N SER A 450 8.84 15.64 6.12
CA SER A 450 8.98 14.30 6.68
C SER A 450 10.05 13.48 5.95
N SER A 451 10.71 12.57 6.67
CA SER A 451 11.69 11.65 6.08
C SER A 451 11.05 10.74 5.03
N ILE A 452 11.79 10.50 3.94
CA ILE A 452 11.40 9.59 2.86
C ILE A 452 12.00 8.21 3.10
N LEU A 453 13.18 8.13 3.74
CA LEU A 453 13.99 6.93 3.78
C LEU A 453 13.98 6.18 5.12
N VAL A 454 13.45 6.75 6.22
CA VAL A 454 13.51 6.13 7.56
C VAL A 454 13.09 4.65 7.55
N ASN A 455 11.95 4.32 6.91
CA ASN A 455 11.50 2.93 6.82
C ASN A 455 12.43 2.08 5.94
N SER A 456 12.91 2.62 4.83
CA SER A 456 13.81 1.90 3.90
C SER A 456 15.17 1.61 4.53
N VAL A 457 15.71 2.56 5.30
CA VAL A 457 17.00 2.42 5.99
C VAL A 457 16.89 1.44 7.16
N ALA A 458 15.82 1.54 7.96
CA ALA A 458 15.59 0.64 9.09
C ALA A 458 15.36 -0.82 8.67
N THR A 459 14.58 -1.05 7.60
CA THR A 459 14.16 -2.40 7.20
C THR A 459 15.00 -3.00 6.07
N LYS A 460 15.95 -2.25 5.51
CA LYS A 460 16.65 -2.59 4.25
C LYS A 460 15.70 -2.96 3.10
N ALA A 461 14.48 -2.42 3.12
CA ALA A 461 13.53 -2.58 2.03
C ALA A 461 13.64 -1.44 1.02
N VAL A 462 13.14 -1.66 -0.20
CA VAL A 462 12.99 -0.60 -1.20
C VAL A 462 12.05 0.50 -0.67
N PRO A 463 12.34 1.80 -0.90
CA PRO A 463 11.45 2.88 -0.49
C PRO A 463 10.01 2.70 -1.01
N ALA A 464 9.04 3.16 -0.21
CA ALA A 464 7.63 3.06 -0.55
C ALA A 464 7.31 3.83 -1.85
N GLY A 465 6.36 3.32 -2.64
CA GLY A 465 5.90 3.96 -3.88
C GLY A 465 6.77 3.70 -5.11
N TRP A 466 7.83 2.88 -5.00
CA TRP A 466 8.70 2.51 -6.13
C TRP A 466 7.97 1.76 -7.27
N GLY A 467 7.04 0.86 -6.92
CA GLY A 467 6.24 0.10 -7.90
C GLY A 467 5.08 0.87 -8.53
N THR A 468 4.81 2.10 -8.06
CA THR A 468 3.78 3.01 -8.56
C THR A 468 4.45 4.21 -9.22
N THR A 469 5.12 3.97 -10.35
CA THR A 469 5.82 5.02 -11.12
C THR A 469 4.86 5.95 -11.87
N THR A 470 3.55 5.79 -11.73
CA THR A 470 2.56 6.80 -12.09
C THR A 470 2.24 7.63 -10.84
N ILE A 471 2.78 8.86 -10.82
CA ILE A 471 2.35 9.96 -9.96
C ILE A 471 2.82 9.82 -8.50
N ARG A 472 4.07 10.24 -8.25
CA ARG A 472 4.48 10.66 -6.89
C ARG A 472 3.79 11.98 -6.57
N THR A 473 3.37 12.17 -5.33
CA THR A 473 2.49 13.26 -4.84
C THR A 473 2.92 14.68 -5.27
N ASN A 474 4.21 14.92 -5.49
CA ASN A 474 4.74 16.22 -5.95
C ASN A 474 4.50 16.50 -7.46
N ARG A 475 4.02 15.52 -8.25
CA ARG A 475 3.62 15.75 -9.66
C ARG A 475 2.23 16.37 -9.82
N ASN A 476 1.40 16.39 -8.77
CA ASN A 476 0.06 16.97 -8.87
C ASN A 476 0.06 18.51 -8.87
N GLY A 477 1.15 19.14 -8.43
CA GLY A 477 1.29 20.61 -8.44
C GLY A 477 2.09 21.18 -9.63
N ALA A 478 2.93 20.37 -10.28
CA ALA A 478 3.89 20.85 -11.28
C ALA A 478 3.66 20.32 -12.71
N PHE A 479 2.62 19.52 -12.95
CA PHE A 479 2.27 19.05 -14.30
C PHE A 479 1.28 19.96 -15.04
N SER A 480 0.94 21.12 -14.48
CA SER A 480 0.20 22.14 -15.20
C SER A 480 1.13 23.30 -15.49
N GLY A 481 1.72 23.33 -16.69
CA GLY A 481 2.12 24.57 -17.36
C GLY A 481 0.91 25.41 -17.80
N GLY A 482 -0.20 25.32 -17.07
CA GLY A 482 -1.31 26.27 -17.13
C GLY A 482 -1.05 27.36 -16.12
N SER A 483 -1.30 28.61 -16.49
CA SER A 483 -1.21 29.74 -15.57
C SER A 483 -1.93 29.41 -14.25
N ASP A 484 -1.21 29.63 -13.15
CA ASP A 484 -1.68 29.46 -11.79
C ASP A 484 -3.15 29.88 -11.65
N ALA A 485 -4.04 28.92 -11.38
CA ALA A 485 -5.49 29.14 -11.32
C ALA A 485 -5.87 30.25 -10.32
N THR A 486 -4.95 30.58 -9.41
CA THR A 486 -5.05 31.62 -8.40
C THR A 486 -5.07 33.05 -8.98
N THR A 487 -4.53 33.29 -10.18
CA THR A 487 -4.45 34.64 -10.78
C THR A 487 -5.66 35.02 -11.65
N LYS A 488 -6.44 34.04 -12.12
CA LYS A 488 -7.60 34.28 -13.00
C LYS A 488 -8.80 34.80 -12.22
N ARG A 489 -9.60 35.67 -12.83
CA ARG A 489 -10.88 36.14 -12.28
C ARG A 489 -12.02 35.63 -13.15
N PHE A 490 -13.10 35.18 -12.52
CA PHE A 490 -14.26 34.61 -13.19
C PHE A 490 -15.50 35.40 -12.87
N ARG A 491 -16.31 35.69 -13.89
CA ARG A 491 -17.66 36.22 -13.75
C ARG A 491 -18.65 35.05 -13.79
N ILE A 492 -19.38 34.87 -12.70
CA ILE A 492 -20.43 33.87 -12.56
C ILE A 492 -21.77 34.58 -12.69
N VAL A 493 -22.54 34.27 -13.72
CA VAL A 493 -23.91 34.78 -13.90
C VAL A 493 -24.87 33.74 -13.32
N VAL A 494 -25.75 34.18 -12.42
CA VAL A 494 -26.71 33.34 -11.70
C VAL A 494 -28.12 33.76 -12.09
N LYS A 495 -28.92 32.78 -12.49
CA LYS A 495 -30.34 32.91 -12.77
C LYS A 495 -31.15 32.48 -11.56
N ALA A 496 -32.05 33.36 -11.12
CA ALA A 496 -32.98 33.16 -10.02
C ALA A 496 -32.30 32.71 -8.71
N GLN A 497 -31.93 33.67 -7.88
CA GLN A 497 -31.53 33.44 -6.49
C GLN A 497 -32.71 33.78 -5.56
N PRO A 498 -33.61 32.84 -5.24
CA PRO A 498 -34.74 33.13 -4.38
C PRO A 498 -34.27 33.26 -2.92
N ALA A 499 -34.20 34.49 -2.42
CA ALA A 499 -34.13 34.75 -0.98
C ALA A 499 -35.20 35.79 -0.61
N GLY A 500 -36.23 35.33 0.10
CA GLY A 500 -37.27 36.11 0.80
C GLY A 500 -37.62 37.49 0.24
N GLY A 501 -38.67 37.56 -0.59
CA GLY A 501 -39.29 38.81 -1.02
C GLY A 501 -39.19 39.08 -2.53
N ARG A 502 -40.12 39.90 -3.04
CA ARG A 502 -40.29 40.20 -4.47
C ARG A 502 -39.15 41.09 -4.98
N GLN A 503 -38.12 40.48 -5.53
CA GLN A 503 -37.01 41.17 -6.21
C GLN A 503 -37.40 41.53 -7.65
N ARG A 504 -37.07 42.76 -8.09
CA ARG A 504 -37.38 43.25 -9.45
C ARG A 504 -36.43 42.72 -10.53
N THR A 505 -35.28 42.16 -10.16
CA THR A 505 -34.32 41.50 -11.07
C THR A 505 -33.76 40.23 -10.43
N PRO A 506 -34.14 39.02 -10.88
CA PRO A 506 -33.73 37.76 -10.26
C PRO A 506 -32.32 37.30 -10.64
N ASN A 507 -31.61 38.06 -11.47
CA ASN A 507 -30.29 37.69 -12.00
C ASN A 507 -29.19 38.48 -11.29
N ALA A 508 -28.17 37.78 -10.80
CA ALA A 508 -27.00 38.35 -10.14
C ALA A 508 -25.72 37.89 -10.84
N SER A 509 -24.72 38.76 -10.94
CA SER A 509 -23.39 38.42 -11.41
C SER A 509 -22.36 38.60 -10.31
N TYR A 510 -21.51 37.59 -10.10
CA TYR A 510 -20.43 37.61 -9.11
C TYR A 510 -19.09 37.57 -9.82
N LEU A 511 -18.14 38.40 -9.42
CA LEU A 511 -16.77 38.38 -9.94
C LEU A 511 -15.85 37.86 -8.84
N VAL A 512 -15.18 36.74 -9.07
CA VAL A 512 -14.46 35.97 -8.03
C VAL A 512 -13.09 35.54 -8.54
N SER A 513 -12.08 35.56 -7.68
CA SER A 513 -10.77 34.96 -7.98
C SER A 513 -10.90 33.45 -8.17
N GLY A 514 -10.07 32.85 -9.02
CA GLY A 514 -10.04 31.41 -9.23
C GLY A 514 -9.78 30.61 -7.95
N LYS A 515 -9.12 31.20 -6.95
CA LYS A 515 -8.96 30.58 -5.62
C LYS A 515 -10.28 30.39 -4.88
N ASP A 516 -11.22 31.31 -5.05
CA ASP A 516 -12.48 31.37 -4.29
C ASP A 516 -13.70 30.94 -5.10
N ILE A 517 -13.49 30.43 -6.33
CA ILE A 517 -14.59 30.06 -7.21
C ILE A 517 -15.45 28.93 -6.61
N THR A 518 -14.81 27.91 -6.03
CA THR A 518 -15.52 26.76 -5.47
C THR A 518 -16.35 27.13 -4.24
N SER A 519 -15.86 28.03 -3.39
CA SER A 519 -16.59 28.52 -2.23
C SER A 519 -17.80 29.37 -2.66
N GLN A 520 -17.64 30.22 -3.67
CA GLN A 520 -18.75 31.01 -4.22
C GLN A 520 -19.82 30.14 -4.88
N LEU A 521 -19.43 29.11 -5.64
CA LEU A 521 -20.38 28.18 -6.26
C LEU A 521 -21.21 27.44 -5.20
N SER A 522 -20.57 26.99 -4.10
CA SER A 522 -21.27 26.38 -2.98
C SER A 522 -22.26 27.35 -2.32
N TYR A 523 -21.87 28.61 -2.16
CA TYR A 523 -22.76 29.65 -1.63
C TYR A 523 -23.99 29.89 -2.52
N ILE A 524 -23.79 29.98 -3.84
CA ILE A 524 -24.87 30.18 -4.82
C ILE A 524 -25.86 29.01 -4.79
N HIS A 525 -25.36 27.78 -4.80
CA HIS A 525 -26.20 26.58 -4.73
C HIS A 525 -26.97 26.48 -3.41
N ARG A 526 -26.36 26.84 -2.28
CA ARG A 526 -27.02 26.84 -0.96
C ARG A 526 -28.20 27.81 -0.91
N ARG A 527 -28.12 28.93 -1.64
CA ARG A 527 -29.22 29.90 -1.79
C ARG A 527 -30.23 29.54 -2.90
N GLY A 528 -30.13 28.35 -3.48
CA GLY A 528 -31.03 27.90 -4.55
C GLY A 528 -30.83 28.60 -5.89
N GLY A 529 -29.70 29.30 -6.06
CA GLY A 529 -29.33 29.93 -7.33
C GLY A 529 -28.93 28.90 -8.38
N LYS A 530 -29.38 29.08 -9.63
CA LYS A 530 -28.92 28.29 -10.79
C LYS A 530 -27.87 29.08 -11.57
N ILE A 531 -26.70 28.49 -11.78
CA ILE A 531 -25.62 29.13 -12.54
C ILE A 531 -25.97 29.07 -14.02
N GLU A 532 -25.93 30.21 -14.70
CA GLU A 532 -26.19 30.35 -16.13
C GLU A 532 -24.90 30.28 -16.95
N SER A 533 -23.85 30.97 -16.51
CA SER A 533 -22.54 30.91 -17.15
C SER A 533 -21.41 31.28 -16.20
N ILE A 534 -20.22 30.76 -16.48
CA ILE A 534 -18.96 31.12 -15.83
C ILE A 534 -17.99 31.52 -16.93
N THR A 535 -17.61 32.79 -16.98
CA THR A 535 -16.67 33.31 -17.99
C THR A 535 -15.42 33.85 -17.33
N GLU A 536 -14.26 33.56 -17.91
CA GLU A 536 -13.00 34.18 -17.50
C GLU A 536 -13.01 35.66 -17.90
N VAL A 537 -12.66 36.54 -16.96
CA VAL A 537 -12.49 37.96 -17.19
C VAL A 537 -11.00 38.22 -17.29
N ILE A 538 -10.55 38.55 -18.50
CA ILE A 538 -9.16 38.92 -18.82
C ILE A 538 -8.81 40.23 -18.11
#